data_AF-A0A6I8LJW4-F1
#
_entry.id   AF-A0A6I8LJW4-F1
#
_cell.length_a   1.000
_cell.length_b   1.000
_cell.length_c   1.000
_cell.angle_alpha   90.00
_cell.angle_beta   90.00
_cell.angle_gamma   90.00
#
_symmetry.space_group_name_H-M   'P 1'
#
loop_
_entity.id
_entity.type
_entity.pdbx_description
1 polymer ?
#
loop_
_entity_poly.entity_id
_entity_poly.type
_entity_poly.pdbx_seq_one_letter_code
_entity_poly.pdbx_strand_id
1 'polypeptide(L)'
;MNALTRIRHDARRVEKVAYAVGAALFLSGVVHAVVLLATGGSWLGPLSMRKAVTFGLSFGLTLASVAWATSFLTVRPRLRTALLGAFTAASVAEVVLVSMQAWRGVPSHFDFETPFDSAVSMTLAAGGGVIVLTIIGFTAAALVEPGPEAASMRLAVRAGLVVLLVALATGAVMIGRGVVAARGGDPQGAYTTAGSLKPLHAVAMHAILVLPALAWVLRFTRWPEAHRLRVVLAAVVADALLTAVIGAESFTGIDPLAAPLPLLGLSVLAGAALAGLGIYAVTGVEPSVRFTRVPIGKARGR
;
A
#
# COMPACT_ATOMS: atom_id res chain seq x y z
N MET A 1 -15.44 17.43 -18.51
CA MET A 1 -14.77 17.41 -17.18
C MET A 1 -13.88 16.19 -17.11
N ASN A 2 -12.57 16.35 -16.88
CA ASN A 2 -11.63 15.22 -16.75
C ASN A 2 -11.95 14.37 -15.51
N ALA A 3 -11.67 13.06 -15.55
CA ALA A 3 -11.96 12.12 -14.46
C ALA A 3 -11.36 12.57 -13.10
N LEU A 4 -10.20 13.22 -13.13
CA LEU A 4 -9.54 13.82 -11.95
C LEU A 4 -10.35 14.97 -11.32
N THR A 5 -11.03 15.79 -12.13
CA THR A 5 -11.87 16.88 -11.63
C THR A 5 -13.18 16.40 -10.99
N ARG A 6 -13.77 15.27 -11.43
CA ARG A 6 -14.92 14.67 -10.72
C ARG A 6 -14.53 14.12 -9.36
N ILE A 7 -13.37 13.47 -9.24
CA ILE A 7 -12.87 12.97 -7.94
C ILE A 7 -12.70 14.12 -6.95
N ARG A 8 -12.21 15.30 -7.36
CA ARG A 8 -12.09 16.47 -6.46
C ARG A 8 -13.44 17.05 -6.02
N HIS A 9 -14.43 17.12 -6.91
CA HIS A 9 -15.73 17.70 -6.57
C HIS A 9 -16.63 16.72 -5.81
N ASP A 10 -16.68 15.45 -6.23
CA ASP A 10 -17.63 14.45 -5.72
C ASP A 10 -17.08 13.63 -4.53
N ALA A 11 -15.78 13.74 -4.20
CA ALA A 11 -15.20 13.01 -3.08
C ALA A 11 -15.83 13.43 -1.73
N ARG A 12 -16.08 12.42 -0.90
CA ARG A 12 -16.64 12.60 0.43
C ARG A 12 -15.63 13.34 1.31
N ARG A 13 -16.10 14.07 2.33
CA ARG A 13 -15.23 14.83 3.23
C ARG A 13 -14.12 13.97 3.85
N VAL A 14 -14.44 12.74 4.28
CA VAL A 14 -13.46 11.81 4.85
C VAL A 14 -12.38 11.37 3.86
N GLU A 15 -12.71 11.22 2.57
CA GLU A 15 -11.75 10.87 1.53
C GLU A 15 -10.81 12.06 1.23
N LYS A 16 -11.37 13.28 1.16
CA LYS A 16 -10.57 14.51 1.00
C LYS A 16 -9.57 14.69 2.14
N VAL A 17 -10.00 14.45 3.38
CA VAL A 17 -9.13 14.48 4.56
C VAL A 17 -8.06 13.39 4.46
N ALA A 18 -8.43 12.15 4.13
CA ALA A 18 -7.48 11.04 3.99
C ALA A 18 -6.40 11.34 2.93
N TYR A 19 -6.76 11.91 1.78
CA TYR A 19 -5.77 12.33 0.77
C TYR A 19 -4.86 13.45 1.25
N ALA A 20 -5.40 14.47 1.92
CA ALA A 20 -4.61 15.58 2.44
C ALA A 20 -3.62 15.12 3.53
N VAL A 21 -4.10 14.28 4.46
CA VAL A 21 -3.27 13.66 5.50
C VAL A 21 -2.25 12.73 4.86
N GLY A 22 -2.64 11.88 3.91
CA GLY A 22 -1.73 10.99 3.20
C GLY A 22 -0.59 11.75 2.51
N ALA A 23 -0.91 12.86 1.85
CA ALA A 23 0.10 13.73 1.26
C ALA A 23 1.04 14.33 2.32
N ALA A 24 0.51 14.81 3.45
CA ALA A 24 1.31 15.35 4.54
C ALA A 24 2.25 14.30 5.17
N LEU A 25 1.77 13.07 5.39
CA LEU A 25 2.59 11.96 5.90
C LEU A 25 3.70 11.60 4.90
N PHE A 26 3.37 11.54 3.61
CA PHE A 26 4.35 11.28 2.56
C PHE A 26 5.43 12.37 2.50
N LEU A 27 5.01 13.64 2.50
CA LEU A 27 5.91 14.81 2.56
C LEU A 27 6.80 14.78 3.80
N SER A 28 6.25 14.41 4.96
CA SER A 28 7.05 14.19 6.18
C SER A 28 8.14 13.14 5.94
N GLY A 29 7.81 12.00 5.32
CA GLY A 29 8.81 10.99 4.95
C GLY A 29 9.92 11.53 4.03
N VAL A 30 9.56 12.35 3.04
CA VAL A 30 10.54 13.04 2.16
C VAL A 30 11.43 14.00 2.95
N VAL A 31 10.87 14.80 3.86
CA VAL A 31 11.64 15.72 4.70
C VAL A 31 12.65 14.97 5.56
N HIS A 32 12.24 13.87 6.20
CA HIS A 32 13.17 13.02 6.97
C HIS A 32 14.26 12.41 6.09
N ALA A 33 13.97 12.12 4.81
CA ALA A 33 14.96 11.57 3.88
C ALA A 33 16.02 12.62 3.55
N VAL A 34 15.59 13.87 3.31
CA VAL A 34 16.50 15.01 3.12
C VAL A 34 17.37 15.22 4.36
N VAL A 35 16.79 15.16 5.56
CA VAL A 35 17.55 15.28 6.82
C VAL A 35 18.58 14.16 6.95
N LEU A 36 18.20 12.90 6.71
CA LEU A 36 19.12 11.76 6.77
C LEU A 36 20.29 11.90 5.79
N LEU A 37 20.02 12.33 4.55
CA LEU A 37 21.03 12.57 3.54
C LEU A 37 21.95 13.74 3.92
N ALA A 38 21.40 14.86 4.36
CA ALA A 38 22.15 16.07 4.71
C ALA A 38 23.02 15.89 5.95
N THR A 39 22.59 15.08 6.91
CA THR A 39 23.32 14.81 8.17
C THR A 39 24.33 13.67 8.04
N GLY A 40 24.27 12.86 6.98
CA GLY A 40 25.13 11.68 6.82
C GLY A 40 24.85 10.58 7.86
N GLY A 41 23.65 10.54 8.43
CA GLY A 41 23.27 9.57 9.45
C GLY A 41 23.26 8.11 8.94
N SER A 42 23.38 7.16 9.86
CA SER A 42 23.36 5.73 9.50
C SER A 42 22.01 5.33 8.88
N TRP A 43 22.07 4.58 7.78
CA TRP A 43 20.92 3.91 7.17
C TRP A 43 20.55 2.60 7.87
N LEU A 44 21.38 2.12 8.80
CA LEU A 44 21.25 0.81 9.44
C LEU A 44 20.97 0.95 10.95
N GLY A 45 20.46 -0.14 11.53
CA GLY A 45 20.15 -0.21 12.94
C GLY A 45 18.78 0.34 13.34
N PRO A 46 18.39 0.17 14.61
CA PRO A 46 17.06 0.51 15.12
C PRO A 46 16.83 2.02 15.30
N LEU A 47 17.89 2.80 15.45
CA LEU A 47 17.85 4.25 15.69
C LEU A 47 17.92 5.08 14.39
N SER A 48 18.04 4.43 13.23
CA SER A 48 18.17 5.13 11.95
C SER A 48 16.92 5.96 11.63
N MET A 49 17.14 7.21 11.21
CA MET A 49 16.10 8.09 10.64
C MET A 49 15.40 7.47 9.42
N ARG A 50 15.99 6.43 8.80
CA ARG A 50 15.34 5.61 7.76
C ARG A 50 13.95 5.14 8.22
N LYS A 51 13.76 4.88 9.51
CA LYS A 51 12.46 4.46 10.05
C LYS A 51 11.41 5.56 9.84
N ALA A 52 11.70 6.80 10.22
CA ALA A 52 10.82 7.94 9.99
C ALA A 52 10.53 8.16 8.50
N VAL A 53 11.56 8.02 7.64
CA VAL A 53 11.40 8.06 6.17
C VAL A 53 10.39 7.03 5.69
N THR A 54 10.66 5.75 5.96
CA THR A 54 9.83 4.64 5.46
C THR A 54 8.43 4.67 6.03
N PHE A 55 8.24 5.03 7.30
CA PHE A 55 6.90 5.16 7.88
C PHE A 55 6.12 6.30 7.23
N GLY A 56 6.70 7.49 7.08
CA GLY A 56 6.03 8.62 6.42
C GLY A 56 5.62 8.30 4.98
N LEU A 57 6.56 7.78 4.17
CA LEU A 57 6.30 7.42 2.78
C LEU A 57 5.25 6.31 2.65
N SER A 58 5.41 5.21 3.38
CA SER A 58 4.52 4.05 3.27
C SER A 58 3.12 4.34 3.82
N PHE A 59 2.99 4.97 4.99
CA PHE A 59 1.65 5.31 5.52
C PHE A 59 0.96 6.37 4.66
N GLY A 60 1.69 7.36 4.15
CA GLY A 60 1.14 8.36 3.25
C GLY A 60 0.58 7.74 1.97
N LEU A 61 1.36 6.87 1.32
CA LEU A 61 0.95 6.17 0.10
C LEU A 61 -0.19 5.17 0.36
N THR A 62 -0.09 4.37 1.41
CA THR A 62 -1.10 3.36 1.75
C THR A 62 -2.42 4.01 2.15
N LEU A 63 -2.41 5.10 2.93
CA LEU A 63 -3.63 5.85 3.25
C LEU A 63 -4.32 6.37 1.98
N ALA A 64 -3.56 6.98 1.07
CA ALA A 64 -4.10 7.44 -0.21
C ALA A 64 -4.66 6.27 -1.05
N SER A 65 -3.94 5.13 -1.06
CA SER A 65 -4.32 3.93 -1.80
C SER A 65 -5.60 3.29 -1.25
N VAL A 66 -5.74 3.19 0.07
CA VAL A 66 -6.94 2.68 0.74
C VAL A 66 -8.12 3.62 0.51
N ALA A 67 -7.93 4.94 0.67
CA ALA A 67 -8.99 5.92 0.38
C ALA A 67 -9.47 5.82 -1.07
N TRP A 68 -8.55 5.62 -2.01
CA TRP A 68 -8.85 5.48 -3.42
C TRP A 68 -9.52 4.14 -3.77
N ALA A 69 -8.93 3.01 -3.40
CA ALA A 69 -9.46 1.69 -3.71
C ALA A 69 -10.84 1.47 -3.07
N THR A 70 -11.02 1.91 -1.82
CA THR A 70 -12.32 1.78 -1.13
C THR A 70 -13.38 2.75 -1.66
N SER A 71 -13.03 3.77 -2.45
CA SER A 71 -14.01 4.65 -3.12
C SER A 71 -14.87 3.91 -4.15
N PHE A 72 -14.37 2.79 -4.69
CA PHE A 72 -15.11 1.93 -5.60
C PHE A 72 -16.11 1.00 -4.89
N LEU A 73 -16.07 0.90 -3.56
CA LEU A 73 -16.96 0.05 -2.78
C LEU A 73 -18.29 0.75 -2.45
N THR A 74 -19.38 0.00 -2.51
CA THR A 74 -20.68 0.44 -2.01
C THR A 74 -20.73 0.23 -0.50
N VAL A 75 -20.38 1.26 0.28
CA VAL A 75 -20.34 1.20 1.76
C VAL A 75 -21.25 2.27 2.34
N ARG A 76 -22.02 1.92 3.38
CA ARG A 76 -22.86 2.87 4.13
C ARG A 76 -22.02 4.08 4.58
N PRO A 77 -22.51 5.33 4.40
CA PRO A 77 -21.70 6.53 4.66
C PRO A 77 -21.09 6.59 6.07
N ARG A 78 -21.84 6.20 7.10
CA ARG A 78 -21.37 6.18 8.50
C ARG A 78 -20.22 5.18 8.71
N LEU A 79 -20.37 3.96 8.17
CA LEU A 79 -19.35 2.92 8.27
C LEU A 79 -18.08 3.35 7.54
N ARG A 80 -18.20 3.91 6.33
CA ARG A 80 -17.05 4.46 5.59
C ARG A 80 -16.32 5.53 6.39
N THR A 81 -17.04 6.50 6.96
CA THR A 81 -16.44 7.55 7.77
C THR A 81 -15.73 6.98 9.00
N ALA A 82 -16.33 6.00 9.67
CA ALA A 82 -15.72 5.35 10.82
C ALA A 82 -14.43 4.59 10.43
N LEU A 83 -14.49 3.72 9.43
CA LEU A 83 -13.36 2.89 9.01
C LEU A 83 -12.19 3.74 8.47
N LEU A 84 -12.47 4.64 7.51
CA LEU A 84 -11.42 5.47 6.92
C LEU A 84 -10.91 6.52 7.91
N GLY A 85 -11.78 7.07 8.76
CA GLY A 85 -11.39 8.00 9.82
C GLY A 85 -10.46 7.35 10.84
N ALA A 86 -10.81 6.15 11.33
CA ALA A 86 -9.97 5.40 12.26
C ALA A 86 -8.63 4.98 11.63
N PHE A 87 -8.64 4.49 10.38
CA PHE A 87 -7.42 4.19 9.64
C PHE A 87 -6.53 5.44 9.49
N THR A 88 -7.12 6.59 9.16
CA THR A 88 -6.40 7.87 9.04
C THR A 88 -5.78 8.29 10.37
N ALA A 89 -6.55 8.26 11.47
CA ALA A 89 -6.06 8.64 12.79
C ALA A 89 -4.93 7.73 13.28
N ALA A 90 -5.07 6.41 13.11
CA ALA A 90 -4.02 5.46 13.43
C ALA A 90 -2.75 5.70 12.58
N SER A 91 -2.90 5.95 11.28
CA SER A 91 -1.78 6.28 10.39
C SER A 91 -1.02 7.53 10.83
N VAL A 92 -1.73 8.56 11.30
CA VAL A 92 -1.10 9.77 11.85
C VAL A 92 -0.35 9.45 13.13
N ALA A 93 -0.98 8.73 14.06
CA ALA A 93 -0.35 8.35 15.32
C ALA A 93 0.94 7.55 15.09
N GLU A 94 0.89 6.56 14.19
CA GLU A 94 2.04 5.74 13.79
C GLU A 94 3.22 6.61 13.32
N VAL A 95 2.99 7.47 12.32
CA VAL A 95 4.05 8.30 11.76
C VAL A 95 4.57 9.33 12.77
N VAL A 96 3.69 9.98 13.53
CA VAL A 96 4.09 11.00 14.51
C VAL A 96 4.93 10.37 15.62
N LEU A 97 4.47 9.27 16.22
CA LEU A 97 5.18 8.62 17.32
C LEU A 97 6.50 8.00 16.88
N VAL A 98 6.55 7.37 15.70
CA VAL A 98 7.79 6.83 15.14
C VAL A 98 8.78 7.95 14.82
N SER A 99 8.32 9.04 14.21
CA SER A 99 9.18 10.19 13.89
C SER A 99 9.71 10.84 15.16
N MET A 100 8.84 11.08 16.15
CA MET A 100 9.23 11.63 17.45
C MET A 100 10.33 10.78 18.10
N GLN A 101 10.18 9.45 18.12
CA GLN A 101 11.20 8.58 18.70
C GLN A 101 12.51 8.58 17.93
N ALA A 102 12.45 8.65 16.60
CA ALA A 102 13.65 8.82 15.77
C ALA A 102 14.39 10.12 16.10
N TRP A 103 13.67 11.24 16.30
CA TRP A 103 14.25 12.52 16.73
C TRP A 103 14.79 12.51 18.17
N ARG A 104 14.20 11.71 19.05
CA ARG A 104 14.74 11.47 20.40
C ARG A 104 15.98 10.58 20.42
N GLY A 105 16.29 9.90 19.31
CA GLY A 105 17.40 8.97 19.23
C GLY A 105 17.17 7.67 20.00
N VAL A 106 15.90 7.29 20.23
CA VAL A 106 15.52 6.04 20.91
C VAL A 106 14.63 5.18 20.02
N PRO A 107 14.56 3.85 20.24
CA PRO A 107 13.73 3.00 19.41
C PRO A 107 12.23 3.27 19.60
N SER A 108 11.46 3.22 18.51
CA SER A 108 10.01 3.42 18.61
C SER A 108 9.21 2.17 18.94
N HIS A 109 9.73 0.99 18.59
CA HIS A 109 9.06 -0.28 18.81
C HIS A 109 9.95 -1.16 19.66
N PHE A 110 9.36 -1.93 20.56
CA PHE A 110 10.08 -2.83 21.47
C PHE A 110 10.97 -2.12 22.48
N ASP A 111 10.77 -0.81 22.65
CA ASP A 111 11.44 -0.02 23.66
C ASP A 111 10.61 -0.03 24.95
N PHE A 112 11.19 -0.59 26.00
CA PHE A 112 10.61 -0.70 27.32
C PHE A 112 11.53 -0.12 28.40
N GLU A 113 12.50 0.72 28.02
CA GLU A 113 13.50 1.27 28.95
C GLU A 113 12.87 2.26 29.94
N THR A 114 11.92 3.09 29.47
CA THR A 114 11.20 4.05 30.32
C THR A 114 9.68 3.87 30.25
N PRO A 115 8.92 4.39 31.22
CA PRO A 115 7.45 4.38 31.15
C PRO A 115 6.91 5.10 29.90
N PHE A 116 7.56 6.17 29.47
CA PHE A 116 7.13 6.92 28.29
C PHE A 116 7.40 6.12 27.01
N ASP A 117 8.58 5.53 26.87
CA ASP A 117 8.92 4.71 25.69
C ASP A 117 8.04 3.47 25.59
N SER A 118 7.75 2.85 26.74
CA SER A 118 6.78 1.76 26.84
C SER A 118 5.39 2.20 26.37
N ALA A 119 4.90 3.36 26.80
CA ALA A 119 3.60 3.88 26.39
C ALA A 119 3.57 4.15 24.88
N VAL A 120 4.65 4.68 24.30
CA VAL A 120 4.78 4.88 22.85
C VAL A 120 4.74 3.55 22.11
N SER A 121 5.56 2.57 22.51
CA SER A 121 5.62 1.26 21.86
C SER A 121 4.28 0.52 21.95
N MET A 122 3.56 0.62 23.08
CA MET A 122 2.23 0.01 23.25
C MET A 122 1.17 0.73 22.41
N THR A 123 1.26 2.06 22.28
CA THR A 123 0.35 2.85 21.44
C THR A 123 0.50 2.50 19.97
N LEU A 124 1.74 2.29 19.50
CA LEU A 124 2.02 1.82 18.14
C LEU A 124 1.43 0.43 17.89
N ALA A 125 1.61 -0.51 18.83
CA ALA A 125 0.98 -1.83 18.71
C ALA A 125 -0.56 -1.75 18.64
N ALA A 126 -1.18 -0.89 19.46
CA ALA A 126 -2.63 -0.66 19.42
C ALA A 126 -3.09 0.01 18.11
N GLY A 127 -2.32 0.97 17.60
CA GLY A 127 -2.54 1.63 16.30
C GLY A 127 -2.55 0.62 15.15
N GLY A 128 -1.57 -0.28 15.11
CA GLY A 128 -1.54 -1.42 14.20
C GLY A 128 -2.80 -2.28 14.28
N GLY A 129 -3.30 -2.56 15.50
CA GLY A 129 -4.56 -3.27 15.71
C GLY A 129 -5.78 -2.54 15.10
N VAL A 130 -5.87 -1.22 15.27
CA VAL A 130 -6.93 -0.40 14.64
C VAL A 130 -6.86 -0.48 13.11
N ILE A 131 -5.65 -0.42 12.55
CA ILE A 131 -5.44 -0.54 11.10
C ILE A 131 -5.89 -1.91 10.59
N VAL A 132 -5.55 -2.99 11.29
CA VAL A 132 -6.02 -4.35 10.96
C VAL A 132 -7.55 -4.41 10.93
N LEU A 133 -8.21 -3.93 11.99
CA LEU A 133 -9.67 -3.99 12.10
C LEU A 133 -10.39 -3.17 11.02
N THR A 134 -9.84 -2.01 10.67
CA THR A 134 -10.43 -1.15 9.64
C THR A 134 -10.33 -1.77 8.25
N ILE A 135 -9.19 -2.42 7.93
CA ILE A 135 -9.04 -3.15 6.67
C ILE A 135 -9.91 -4.41 6.66
N ILE A 136 -10.05 -5.15 7.77
CA ILE A 136 -11.02 -6.26 7.87
C ILE A 136 -12.42 -5.76 7.53
N GLY A 137 -12.83 -4.61 8.07
CA GLY A 137 -14.13 -4.00 7.77
C GLY A 137 -14.33 -3.68 6.29
N PHE A 138 -13.31 -3.10 5.63
CA PHE A 138 -13.36 -2.83 4.20
C PHE A 138 -13.34 -4.10 3.34
N THR A 139 -12.54 -5.10 3.71
CA THR A 139 -12.49 -6.40 3.03
C THR A 139 -13.84 -7.12 3.14
N ALA A 140 -14.43 -7.16 4.34
CA ALA A 140 -15.75 -7.75 4.54
C ALA A 140 -16.82 -7.05 3.67
N ALA A 141 -16.83 -5.71 3.66
CA ALA A 141 -17.73 -4.95 2.80
C ALA A 141 -17.48 -5.24 1.30
N ALA A 142 -16.23 -5.38 0.88
CA ALA A 142 -15.89 -5.70 -0.50
C ALA A 142 -16.36 -7.09 -0.93
N LEU A 143 -16.38 -8.06 0.00
CA LEU A 143 -16.78 -9.45 -0.27
C LEU A 143 -18.30 -9.65 -0.24
N VAL A 144 -19.02 -8.96 0.66
CA VAL A 144 -20.47 -9.09 0.84
C VAL A 144 -21.25 -8.25 -0.16
N GLU A 145 -20.84 -7.00 -0.38
CA GLU A 145 -21.55 -6.09 -1.27
C GLU A 145 -21.27 -6.43 -2.73
N PRO A 146 -22.19 -6.12 -3.67
CA PRO A 146 -21.96 -6.30 -5.10
C PRO A 146 -20.63 -5.66 -5.54
N GLY A 147 -20.32 -4.45 -5.03
CA GLY A 147 -19.09 -3.74 -5.38
C GLY A 147 -19.15 -3.12 -6.79
N PRO A 148 -17.99 -2.83 -7.42
CA PRO A 148 -17.92 -2.15 -8.71
C PRO A 148 -18.57 -2.96 -9.84
N GLU A 149 -19.33 -2.32 -10.75
CA GLU A 149 -19.98 -3.02 -11.87
C GLU A 149 -18.99 -3.81 -12.74
N ALA A 150 -17.84 -3.21 -13.08
CA ALA A 150 -16.79 -3.89 -13.84
C ALA A 150 -16.15 -5.03 -13.02
N ALA A 151 -16.22 -6.26 -13.55
CA ALA A 151 -15.69 -7.46 -12.92
C ALA A 151 -14.17 -7.37 -12.68
N SER A 152 -13.43 -6.77 -13.61
CA SER A 152 -11.99 -6.51 -13.51
C SER A 152 -11.65 -5.62 -12.30
N MET A 153 -12.34 -4.49 -12.14
CA MET A 153 -12.14 -3.60 -10.99
C MET A 153 -12.54 -4.26 -9.66
N ARG A 154 -13.65 -5.02 -9.66
CA ARG A 154 -14.13 -5.75 -8.48
C ARG A 154 -13.12 -6.80 -8.01
N LEU A 155 -12.55 -7.58 -8.94
CA LEU A 155 -11.49 -8.54 -8.64
C LEU A 155 -10.25 -7.83 -8.10
N ALA A 156 -9.81 -6.76 -8.76
CA ALA A 156 -8.62 -6.02 -8.37
C ALA A 156 -8.70 -5.43 -6.95
N VAL A 157 -9.83 -4.81 -6.60
CA VAL A 157 -10.03 -4.23 -5.25
C VAL A 157 -10.10 -5.33 -4.19
N ARG A 158 -10.83 -6.43 -4.45
CA ARG A 158 -10.92 -7.56 -3.52
C ARG A 158 -9.56 -8.21 -3.29
N ALA A 159 -8.84 -8.52 -4.36
CA ALA A 159 -7.50 -9.10 -4.27
C ALA A 159 -6.53 -8.16 -3.54
N GLY A 160 -6.51 -6.87 -3.89
CA GLY A 160 -5.66 -5.89 -3.22
C GLY A 160 -5.94 -5.77 -1.72
N LEU A 161 -7.21 -5.82 -1.30
CA LEU A 161 -7.60 -5.79 0.12
C LEU A 161 -7.21 -7.08 0.86
N VAL A 162 -7.36 -8.23 0.22
CA VAL A 162 -6.95 -9.53 0.78
C VAL A 162 -5.43 -9.59 0.96
N VAL A 163 -4.66 -9.19 -0.05
CA VAL A 163 -3.19 -9.18 0.04
C VAL A 163 -2.71 -8.11 1.04
N LEU A 164 -3.40 -6.97 1.16
CA LEU A 164 -3.14 -6.02 2.24
C LEU A 164 -3.36 -6.65 3.63
N LEU A 165 -4.37 -7.50 3.82
CA LEU A 165 -4.52 -8.27 5.08
C LEU A 165 -3.35 -9.21 5.34
N VAL A 166 -2.76 -9.82 4.30
CA VAL A 166 -1.52 -10.62 4.44
C VAL A 166 -0.37 -9.74 4.94
N ALA A 167 -0.22 -8.53 4.39
CA ALA A 167 0.78 -7.56 4.87
C ALA A 167 0.55 -7.22 6.35
N LEU A 168 -0.69 -6.91 6.75
CA LEU A 168 -1.02 -6.54 8.12
C LEU A 168 -0.86 -7.70 9.11
N ALA A 169 -1.24 -8.92 8.71
CA ALA A 169 -0.99 -10.13 9.50
C ALA A 169 0.51 -10.37 9.69
N THR A 170 1.31 -10.18 8.64
CA THR A 170 2.78 -10.23 8.73
C THR A 170 3.31 -9.18 9.71
N GLY A 171 2.78 -7.96 9.68
CA GLY A 171 3.11 -6.91 10.65
C GLY A 171 2.76 -7.32 12.08
N ALA A 172 1.60 -7.92 12.32
CA ALA A 172 1.22 -8.43 13.63
C ALA A 172 2.17 -9.53 14.13
N VAL A 173 2.61 -10.44 13.25
CA VAL A 173 3.62 -11.47 13.57
C VAL A 173 4.96 -10.83 13.91
N MET A 174 5.40 -9.80 13.16
CA MET A 174 6.62 -9.03 13.45
C MET A 174 6.56 -8.43 14.86
N ILE A 175 5.44 -7.80 15.22
CA ILE A 175 5.25 -7.22 16.55
C ILE A 175 5.25 -8.30 17.63
N GLY A 176 4.50 -9.39 17.44
CA GLY A 176 4.43 -10.48 18.40
C GLY A 176 5.80 -11.10 18.69
N ARG A 177 6.57 -11.44 17.64
CA ARG A 177 7.92 -11.98 17.77
C ARG A 177 8.88 -10.99 18.42
N GLY A 178 8.83 -9.73 18.02
CA GLY A 178 9.69 -8.68 18.59
C GLY A 178 9.39 -8.40 20.06
N VAL A 179 8.11 -8.36 20.47
CA VAL A 179 7.72 -8.20 21.87
C VAL A 179 8.20 -9.36 22.73
N VAL A 180 8.04 -10.61 22.25
CA VAL A 180 8.53 -11.80 22.96
C VAL A 180 10.04 -11.75 23.15
N ALA A 181 10.81 -11.43 22.10
CA ALA A 181 12.26 -11.32 22.18
C ALA A 181 12.72 -10.20 23.14
N ALA A 182 12.15 -8.99 22.99
CA ALA A 182 12.53 -7.84 23.82
C ALA A 182 12.22 -8.06 25.30
N ARG A 183 11.03 -8.59 25.63
CA ARG A 183 10.66 -8.91 27.02
C ARG A 183 11.39 -10.13 27.57
N GLY A 184 11.88 -11.01 26.70
CA GLY A 184 12.73 -12.14 27.05
C GLY A 184 14.19 -11.79 27.34
N GLY A 185 14.57 -10.50 27.27
CA GLY A 185 15.93 -10.05 27.53
C GLY A 185 16.82 -9.94 26.28
N ASP A 186 16.25 -10.04 25.07
CA ASP A 186 16.97 -9.84 23.80
C ASP A 186 16.37 -8.71 22.93
N PRO A 187 16.56 -7.43 23.32
CA PRO A 187 16.07 -6.29 22.54
C PRO A 187 16.70 -6.19 21.15
N GLN A 188 17.96 -6.61 20.96
CA GLN A 188 18.60 -6.58 19.65
C GLN A 188 18.01 -7.65 18.71
N GLY A 189 17.79 -8.86 19.21
CA GLY A 189 17.12 -9.93 18.48
C GLY A 189 15.67 -9.60 18.11
N ALA A 190 15.00 -8.73 18.87
CA ALA A 190 13.68 -8.22 18.50
C ALA A 190 13.71 -7.49 17.14
N TYR A 191 14.75 -6.68 16.88
CA TYR A 191 14.87 -5.93 15.63
C TYR A 191 15.26 -6.80 14.44
N THR A 192 16.07 -7.84 14.65
CA THR A 192 16.45 -8.80 13.60
C THR A 192 15.27 -9.70 13.24
N THR A 193 14.58 -10.25 14.24
CA THR A 193 13.44 -11.15 14.06
C THR A 193 12.22 -10.45 13.45
N ALA A 194 11.93 -9.23 13.87
CA ALA A 194 10.91 -8.41 13.20
C ALA A 194 11.42 -7.93 11.83
N GLY A 195 12.73 -7.73 11.68
CA GLY A 195 13.37 -7.28 10.45
C GLY A 195 13.24 -8.24 9.28
N SER A 196 13.35 -9.54 9.52
CA SER A 196 13.34 -10.57 8.47
C SER A 196 12.04 -10.65 7.68
N LEU A 197 10.92 -10.25 8.27
CA LEU A 197 9.59 -10.25 7.62
C LEU A 197 9.25 -8.95 6.89
N LYS A 198 10.13 -7.94 6.95
CA LYS A 198 9.92 -6.66 6.25
C LYS A 198 9.74 -6.79 4.73
N PRO A 199 10.48 -7.65 4.01
CA PRO A 199 10.29 -7.83 2.57
C PRO A 199 8.87 -8.29 2.23
N LEU A 200 8.37 -9.34 2.91
CA LEU A 200 6.98 -9.81 2.73
C LEU A 200 5.97 -8.70 3.05
N HIS A 201 6.13 -8.04 4.19
CA HIS A 201 5.24 -6.95 4.60
C HIS A 201 5.19 -5.83 3.54
N ALA A 202 6.36 -5.43 3.02
CA ALA A 202 6.47 -4.37 2.03
C ALA A 202 5.82 -4.77 0.70
N VAL A 203 6.14 -5.95 0.16
CA VAL A 203 5.59 -6.41 -1.13
C VAL A 203 4.06 -6.51 -1.07
N ALA A 204 3.52 -7.21 -0.06
CA ALA A 204 2.09 -7.41 0.07
C ALA A 204 1.31 -6.09 0.30
N MET A 205 1.91 -5.09 0.95
CA MET A 205 1.25 -3.81 1.21
C MET A 205 0.87 -3.06 -0.07
N HIS A 206 1.64 -3.20 -1.15
CA HIS A 206 1.44 -2.42 -2.37
C HIS A 206 0.33 -2.95 -3.28
N ALA A 207 -0.14 -4.18 -3.07
CA ALA A 207 -1.17 -4.80 -3.91
C ALA A 207 -2.48 -3.98 -3.96
N ILE A 208 -2.84 -3.30 -2.86
CA ILE A 208 -4.02 -2.42 -2.78
C ILE A 208 -3.92 -1.20 -3.70
N LEU A 209 -2.71 -0.80 -4.10
CA LEU A 209 -2.46 0.24 -5.09
C LEU A 209 -2.35 -0.37 -6.49
N VAL A 210 -1.46 -1.35 -6.65
CA VAL A 210 -1.03 -1.86 -7.96
C VAL A 210 -2.18 -2.52 -8.71
N LEU A 211 -2.94 -3.42 -8.08
CA LEU A 211 -3.99 -4.17 -8.76
C LEU A 211 -5.15 -3.26 -9.17
N PRO A 212 -5.71 -2.39 -8.29
CA PRO A 212 -6.74 -1.46 -8.72
C PRO A 212 -6.24 -0.43 -9.72
N ALA A 213 -4.97 0.01 -9.64
CA ALA A 213 -4.36 0.90 -10.64
C ALA A 213 -4.35 0.27 -12.03
N LEU A 214 -3.95 -0.99 -12.15
CA LEU A 214 -4.01 -1.72 -13.42
C LEU A 214 -5.43 -1.78 -13.98
N ALA A 215 -6.40 -2.20 -13.15
CA ALA A 215 -7.81 -2.25 -13.57
C ALA A 215 -8.35 -0.87 -13.96
N TRP A 216 -7.90 0.18 -13.28
CA TRP A 216 -8.26 1.56 -13.60
C TRP A 216 -7.64 2.00 -14.93
N VAL A 217 -6.38 1.70 -15.23
CA VAL A 217 -5.76 2.01 -16.54
C VAL A 217 -6.50 1.28 -17.66
N LEU A 218 -6.84 0.00 -17.47
CA LEU A 218 -7.54 -0.81 -18.44
C LEU A 218 -8.91 -0.23 -18.85
N ARG A 219 -9.54 0.60 -18.01
CA ARG A 219 -10.82 1.27 -18.36
C ARG A 219 -10.71 2.22 -19.56
N PHE A 220 -9.50 2.67 -19.88
CA PHE A 220 -9.24 3.61 -20.98
C PHE A 220 -8.88 2.89 -22.29
N THR A 221 -8.98 1.56 -22.29
CA THR A 221 -8.81 0.72 -23.49
C THR A 221 -10.18 0.42 -24.12
N ARG A 222 -10.21 0.06 -25.41
CA ARG A 222 -11.42 -0.48 -26.07
C ARG A 222 -11.65 -1.97 -25.80
N TRP A 223 -10.86 -2.57 -24.93
CA TRP A 223 -10.89 -4.02 -24.74
C TRP A 223 -12.19 -4.47 -24.06
N PRO A 224 -12.80 -5.57 -24.53
CA PRO A 224 -13.95 -6.17 -23.86
C PRO A 224 -13.65 -6.44 -22.38
N GLU A 225 -14.67 -6.34 -21.52
CA GLU A 225 -14.51 -6.59 -20.07
C GLU A 225 -13.89 -7.97 -19.78
N ALA A 226 -14.23 -8.98 -20.58
CA ALA A 226 -13.64 -10.32 -20.47
C ALA A 226 -12.11 -10.33 -20.63
N HIS A 227 -11.57 -9.50 -21.53
CA HIS A 227 -10.13 -9.39 -21.73
C HIS A 227 -9.46 -8.61 -20.58
N ARG A 228 -10.07 -7.50 -20.16
CA ARG A 228 -9.60 -6.72 -18.99
C ARG A 228 -9.57 -7.58 -17.72
N LEU A 229 -10.58 -8.43 -17.52
CA LEU A 229 -10.63 -9.38 -16.42
C LEU A 229 -9.49 -10.40 -16.46
N ARG A 230 -9.15 -10.96 -17.64
CA ARG A 230 -8.03 -11.89 -17.78
C ARG A 230 -6.69 -11.23 -17.45
N VAL A 231 -6.48 -9.99 -17.89
CA VAL A 231 -5.27 -9.20 -17.57
C VAL A 231 -5.17 -8.98 -16.06
N VAL A 232 -6.27 -8.58 -15.41
CA VAL A 232 -6.30 -8.42 -13.94
C VAL A 232 -6.07 -9.75 -13.24
N LEU A 233 -6.69 -10.85 -13.69
CA LEU A 233 -6.49 -12.18 -13.09
C LEU A 233 -5.03 -12.61 -13.19
N ALA A 234 -4.38 -12.41 -14.34
CA ALA A 234 -2.96 -12.69 -14.51
C ALA A 234 -2.10 -11.85 -13.55
N ALA A 235 -2.44 -10.58 -13.34
CA ALA A 235 -1.76 -9.73 -12.38
C ALA A 235 -1.97 -10.19 -10.93
N VAL A 236 -3.19 -10.61 -10.56
CA VAL A 236 -3.47 -11.18 -9.23
C VAL A 236 -2.66 -12.46 -9.00
N VAL A 237 -2.57 -13.34 -9.99
CA VAL A 237 -1.75 -14.56 -9.89
C VAL A 237 -0.27 -14.22 -9.75
N ALA A 238 0.25 -13.28 -10.55
CA ALA A 238 1.64 -12.85 -10.46
C ALA A 238 1.96 -12.21 -9.10
N ASP A 239 1.09 -11.34 -8.59
CA ASP A 239 1.22 -10.71 -7.27
C ASP A 239 1.16 -11.74 -6.12
N ALA A 240 0.25 -12.71 -6.21
CA ALA A 240 0.14 -13.80 -5.24
C ALA A 240 1.39 -14.70 -5.24
N LEU A 241 1.92 -15.04 -6.43
CA LEU A 241 3.15 -15.81 -6.56
C LEU A 241 4.34 -15.04 -5.99
N LEU A 242 4.49 -13.76 -6.31
CA LEU A 242 5.55 -12.91 -5.77
C LEU A 242 5.45 -12.84 -4.24
N THR A 243 4.25 -12.58 -3.70
CA THR A 243 4.01 -12.53 -2.27
C THR A 243 4.33 -13.87 -1.58
N ALA A 244 3.97 -14.99 -2.20
CA ALA A 244 4.25 -16.33 -1.65
C ALA A 244 5.75 -16.65 -1.63
N VAL A 245 6.49 -16.34 -2.71
CA VAL A 245 7.94 -16.58 -2.79
C VAL A 245 8.68 -15.72 -1.77
N ILE A 246 8.42 -14.41 -1.75
CA ILE A 246 9.03 -13.50 -0.78
C ILE A 246 8.62 -13.88 0.66
N GLY A 247 7.41 -14.40 0.85
CA GLY A 247 6.95 -14.93 2.12
C GLY A 247 7.76 -16.14 2.56
N ALA A 248 7.96 -17.12 1.67
CA ALA A 248 8.78 -18.29 1.94
C ALA A 248 10.22 -17.89 2.32
N GLU A 249 10.84 -16.98 1.56
CA GLU A 249 12.18 -16.45 1.86
C GLU A 249 12.21 -15.78 3.24
N SER A 250 11.26 -14.88 3.51
CA SER A 250 11.18 -14.13 4.76
C SER A 250 10.99 -15.03 5.99
N PHE A 251 10.17 -16.07 5.89
CA PHE A 251 9.92 -17.02 6.99
C PHE A 251 11.04 -18.03 7.19
N THR A 252 11.81 -18.34 6.15
CA THR A 252 12.97 -19.26 6.23
C THR A 252 14.29 -18.53 6.53
N GLY A 253 14.28 -17.20 6.60
CA GLY A 253 15.46 -16.39 6.91
C GLY A 253 16.44 -16.29 5.75
N ILE A 254 15.98 -16.50 4.51
CA ILE A 254 16.78 -16.30 3.31
C ILE A 254 16.98 -14.80 3.10
N ASP A 255 18.24 -14.39 2.91
CA ASP A 255 18.55 -13.00 2.56
C ASP A 255 17.99 -12.68 1.17
N PRO A 256 17.17 -11.62 1.01
CA PRO A 256 16.63 -11.21 -0.29
C PRO A 256 17.70 -10.96 -1.37
N LEU A 257 18.93 -10.65 -0.98
CA LEU A 257 20.05 -10.42 -1.90
C LEU A 257 20.85 -11.70 -2.21
N ALA A 258 20.57 -12.80 -1.51
CA ALA A 258 21.24 -14.09 -1.67
C ALA A 258 20.22 -15.24 -1.83
N ALA A 259 19.06 -14.95 -2.42
CA ALA A 259 18.03 -15.94 -2.68
C ALA A 259 18.55 -17.07 -3.60
N PRO A 260 18.20 -18.34 -3.32
CA PRO A 260 18.48 -19.45 -4.24
C PRO A 260 17.97 -19.16 -5.65
N LEU A 261 18.75 -19.54 -6.68
CA LEU A 261 18.44 -19.24 -8.09
C LEU A 261 17.00 -19.57 -8.50
N PRO A 262 16.37 -20.69 -8.06
CA PRO A 262 14.97 -20.94 -8.40
C PRO A 262 14.00 -19.92 -7.82
N LEU A 263 14.18 -19.51 -6.55
CA LEU A 263 13.32 -18.52 -5.90
C LEU A 263 13.53 -17.13 -6.49
N LEU A 264 14.78 -16.75 -6.73
CA LEU A 264 15.13 -15.52 -7.43
C LEU A 264 14.49 -15.48 -8.82
N GLY A 265 14.58 -16.57 -9.59
CA GLY A 265 13.97 -16.69 -10.91
C GLY A 265 12.45 -16.53 -10.87
N LEU A 266 11.77 -17.12 -9.89
CA LEU A 266 10.33 -16.97 -9.70
C LEU A 266 9.94 -15.53 -9.33
N SER A 267 10.67 -14.90 -8.40
CA SER A 267 10.45 -13.50 -8.00
C SER A 267 10.64 -12.54 -9.18
N VAL A 268 11.71 -12.72 -9.97
CA VAL A 268 11.98 -11.92 -11.17
C VAL A 268 10.89 -12.14 -12.22
N LEU A 269 10.49 -13.38 -12.48
CA LEU A 269 9.42 -13.71 -13.43
C LEU A 269 8.10 -13.07 -13.02
N ALA A 270 7.70 -13.18 -11.75
CA ALA A 270 6.47 -12.62 -11.24
C ALA A 270 6.48 -11.08 -11.29
N GLY A 271 7.59 -10.45 -10.90
CA GLY A 271 7.77 -9.00 -11.01
C GLY A 271 7.75 -8.50 -12.45
N ALA A 272 8.44 -9.20 -13.37
CA ALA A 272 8.44 -8.89 -14.79
C ALA A 272 7.05 -9.08 -15.41
N ALA A 273 6.29 -10.09 -15.00
CA ALA A 273 4.92 -10.28 -15.44
C ALA A 273 4.01 -9.11 -15.00
N LEU A 274 4.11 -8.67 -13.74
CA LEU A 274 3.36 -7.50 -13.24
C LEU A 274 3.71 -6.23 -14.03
N ALA A 275 5.01 -5.96 -14.23
CA ALA A 275 5.47 -4.81 -15.01
C ALA A 275 5.01 -4.89 -16.47
N GLY A 276 5.15 -6.06 -17.09
CA GLY A 276 4.74 -6.33 -18.46
C GLY A 276 3.23 -6.16 -18.67
N LEU A 277 2.39 -6.62 -17.73
CA LEU A 277 0.94 -6.42 -17.76
C LEU A 277 0.57 -4.94 -17.63
N GLY A 278 1.31 -4.18 -16.81
CA GLY A 278 1.17 -2.72 -16.71
C GLY A 278 1.50 -2.01 -18.02
N ILE A 279 2.65 -2.32 -18.61
CA ILE A 279 3.06 -1.78 -19.93
C ILE A 279 2.04 -2.15 -20.99
N TYR A 280 1.63 -3.41 -21.05
CA TYR A 280 0.62 -3.91 -21.97
C TYR A 280 -0.70 -3.14 -21.84
N ALA A 281 -1.18 -2.90 -20.62
CA ALA A 281 -2.38 -2.11 -20.38
C ALA A 281 -2.25 -0.68 -20.94
N VAL A 282 -1.09 -0.03 -20.78
CA VAL A 282 -0.82 1.31 -21.32
C VAL A 282 -0.82 1.32 -22.85
N THR A 283 -0.28 0.29 -23.51
CA THR A 283 -0.29 0.22 -24.99
C THR A 283 -1.71 0.15 -25.59
N GLY A 284 -2.70 -0.31 -24.82
CA GLY A 284 -4.09 -0.37 -25.24
C GLY A 284 -4.88 0.92 -25.01
N VAL A 285 -4.31 1.94 -24.37
CA VAL A 285 -4.98 3.21 -24.06
C VAL A 285 -5.11 4.05 -25.33
N GLU A 286 -6.32 4.49 -25.65
CA GLU A 286 -6.52 5.36 -26.81
C GLU A 286 -6.21 6.83 -26.50
N PRO A 287 -5.57 7.56 -27.44
CA PRO A 287 -5.42 9.01 -27.33
C PRO A 287 -6.78 9.69 -27.25
N SER A 288 -6.94 10.62 -26.32
CA SER A 288 -8.17 11.36 -26.06
C SER A 288 -8.56 12.36 -27.18
N VAL A 289 -7.76 12.48 -28.25
CA VAL A 289 -7.96 13.47 -29.32
C VAL A 289 -8.39 12.77 -30.60
N ARG A 290 -9.70 12.75 -30.87
CA ARG A 290 -10.21 12.61 -32.23
C ARG A 290 -10.29 14.00 -32.84
N PHE A 291 -9.39 14.33 -33.77
CA PHE A 291 -9.71 15.40 -34.72
C PHE A 291 -10.90 14.92 -35.55
N THR A 292 -12.05 15.57 -35.37
CA THR A 292 -13.18 15.42 -36.27
C THR A 292 -12.67 15.79 -37.66
N ARG A 293 -12.50 14.81 -38.56
CA ARG A 293 -12.27 15.13 -39.97
C ARG A 293 -13.51 15.88 -40.44
N VAL A 294 -13.40 17.19 -40.60
CA VAL A 294 -14.40 17.98 -41.31
C VAL A 294 -14.45 17.41 -42.72
N PRO A 295 -15.60 16.89 -43.18
CA PRO A 295 -15.74 16.51 -44.57
C PRO A 295 -15.54 17.78 -45.39
N ILE A 296 -14.47 17.84 -46.19
CA ILE A 296 -14.33 18.88 -47.20
C ILE A 296 -15.46 18.62 -48.20
N GLY A 297 -16.58 19.30 -48.00
CA GLY A 297 -17.68 19.31 -48.95
C GLY A 297 -17.13 19.80 -50.28
N LYS A 298 -17.26 18.96 -51.32
CA LYS A 298 -17.03 19.40 -52.70
C LYS A 298 -17.96 20.58 -52.96
N ALA A 299 -17.39 21.78 -53.11
CA ALA A 299 -18.12 22.93 -53.61
C ALA A 299 -18.72 22.56 -54.98
N ARG A 300 -20.05 22.45 -55.03
CA ARG A 300 -20.82 22.32 -56.27
C ARG A 300 -21.29 23.71 -56.70
N GLY A 301 -20.82 24.15 -57.88
CA GLY A 301 -21.41 25.23 -58.70
C GLY A 301 -21.14 26.64 -58.18
N ARG A 302 -20.95 27.67 -59.02
CA ARG A 302 -21.37 27.89 -60.41
C ARG A 302 -20.31 28.67 -61.17
#